data_AF-A0A3D1WRK7-F1
#
_entry.id   AF-A0A3D1WRK7-F1
#
_cell.length_a   1.000
_cell.length_b   1.000
_cell.length_c   1.000
_cell.angle_alpha   90.00
_cell.angle_beta   90.00
_cell.angle_gamma   90.00
#
_symmetry.space_group_name_H-M   'P 1'
#
loop_
_entity.id
_entity.type
_entity.pdbx_description
1 polymer ?
#
loop_
_entity_poly.entity_id
_entity_poly.type
_entity_poly.pdbx_seq_one_letter_code
_entity_poly.pdbx_strand_id
1 'polypeptide(L)'
;MPMGDKAFAGAELVFDATNTMGLEFANKYVRKTGNTSALMYCAIDDPSAFAREAGCELVEVRPFYTAARRTLKGKVGLYTRIAMVVTDRTGRAFILHLRL
;
A
#
# COMPACT_ATOMS: atom_id res chain seq x y z
N MET A 1 30.20 8.09 -12.33
CA MET A 1 30.36 6.82 -11.59
C MET A 1 29.01 6.10 -11.65
N PRO A 2 28.87 4.95 -12.33
CA PRO A 2 27.61 4.22 -12.27
C PRO A 2 27.57 3.46 -10.94
N MET A 3 26.82 3.99 -9.97
CA MET A 3 26.40 3.26 -8.78
C MET A 3 25.23 2.37 -9.19
N GLY A 4 25.54 1.20 -9.74
CA GLY A 4 24.58 0.13 -9.98
C GLY A 4 25.07 -1.10 -9.24
N ASP A 5 24.77 -1.17 -7.94
CA ASP A 5 25.09 -2.35 -7.15
C ASP A 5 24.38 -3.56 -7.76
N LYS A 6 25.17 -4.54 -8.25
CA LYS A 6 24.70 -5.79 -8.86
C LYS A 6 23.76 -6.61 -7.97
N ALA A 7 23.63 -6.26 -6.69
CA ALA A 7 22.86 -7.02 -5.70
C ALA A 7 21.36 -7.08 -6.00
N PHE A 8 20.81 -6.09 -6.72
CA PHE A 8 19.37 -5.98 -6.98
C PHE A 8 19.01 -5.95 -8.47
N ALA A 9 19.96 -6.30 -9.35
CA ALA A 9 19.71 -6.34 -10.79
C ALA A 9 18.60 -7.36 -11.11
N GLY A 10 17.49 -6.89 -11.68
CA GLY A 10 16.33 -7.72 -12.00
C GLY A 10 15.49 -8.14 -10.79
N ALA A 11 15.71 -7.52 -9.62
CA ALA A 11 14.87 -7.77 -8.45
C ALA A 11 13.49 -7.13 -8.61
N GLU A 12 12.51 -7.73 -7.93
CA GLU A 12 11.15 -7.21 -7.84
C GLU A 12 10.87 -6.80 -6.40
N LEU A 13 10.19 -5.67 -6.23
CA LEU A 13 9.77 -5.14 -4.94
C LEU A 13 8.25 -5.20 -4.84
N VAL A 14 7.75 -5.91 -3.82
CA VAL A 14 6.32 -6.03 -3.54
C VAL A 14 6.06 -5.61 -2.11
N PHE A 15 5.24 -4.56 -1.92
CA PHE A 15 4.97 -3.99 -0.61
C PHE A 15 3.58 -3.37 -0.54
N ASP A 16 3.04 -3.25 0.66
CA ASP A 16 1.83 -2.48 0.90
C ASP A 16 2.12 -0.99 0.94
N ALA A 17 1.19 -0.22 0.36
CA ALA A 17 1.27 1.23 0.29
C ALA A 17 -0.11 1.84 0.53
N THR A 18 -0.12 3.13 0.87
CA THR A 18 -1.33 3.92 1.11
C THR A 18 -1.26 5.21 0.33
N ASN A 19 -2.41 5.72 -0.12
CA ASN A 19 -2.50 7.11 -0.58
C ASN A 19 -2.60 8.08 0.63
N THR A 20 -2.56 9.39 0.38
CA THR A 20 -2.52 10.43 1.41
C THR A 20 -3.70 10.32 2.39
N MET A 21 -4.91 10.07 1.87
CA MET A 21 -6.09 9.90 2.70
C MET A 21 -6.04 8.60 3.55
N GLY A 22 -5.47 7.53 3.00
CA GLY A 22 -5.21 6.28 3.73
C GLY A 22 -4.21 6.49 4.86
N LEU A 23 -3.14 7.23 4.60
CA LEU A 23 -2.09 7.59 5.56
C LEU A 23 -2.66 8.39 6.74
N GLU A 24 -3.46 9.42 6.45
CA GLU A 24 -4.14 10.22 7.48
C GLU A 24 -5.05 9.36 8.36
N PHE A 25 -5.83 8.48 7.73
CA PHE A 25 -6.70 7.56 8.45
C PHE A 25 -5.89 6.61 9.34
N ALA A 26 -4.83 5.99 8.83
CA ALA A 26 -3.96 5.10 9.61
C ALA A 26 -3.34 5.84 10.81
N ASN A 27 -2.77 7.03 10.58
CA ASN A 27 -2.17 7.85 11.62
C ASN A 27 -3.17 8.30 12.68
N LYS A 28 -4.45 8.52 12.33
CA LYS A 28 -5.50 8.77 13.31
C LYS A 28 -5.66 7.61 14.30
N TYR A 29 -5.53 6.36 13.86
CA TYR A 29 -5.58 5.20 14.77
C TYR A 29 -4.28 5.00 15.54
N VAL A 30 -3.12 5.23 14.92
CA VAL A 30 -1.82 5.22 15.63
C VAL A 30 -1.83 6.21 16.79
N ARG A 31 -2.31 7.44 16.58
CA ARG A 31 -2.42 8.44 17.66
C ARG A 31 -3.31 7.99 18.81
N LYS A 32 -4.37 7.21 18.52
CA LYS A 32 -5.26 6.66 19.55
C LYS A 32 -4.59 5.57 20.41
N THR A 33 -3.54 4.92 19.94
CA THR A 33 -2.79 3.94 20.74
C THR A 33 -1.79 4.60 21.69
N GLY A 34 -1.55 5.92 21.54
CA GLY A 34 -0.50 6.64 22.27
C GLY A 34 0.92 6.40 21.74
N ASN A 35 1.09 5.51 20.76
CA ASN A 35 2.39 5.19 20.19
C ASN A 35 2.76 6.15 19.04
N THR A 36 3.30 7.33 19.39
CA THR A 36 3.69 8.34 18.39
C THR A 36 4.89 7.94 17.53
N SER A 37 5.68 6.93 17.92
CA SER A 37 6.80 6.45 17.11
C SER A 37 6.37 5.58 15.93
N ALA A 38 5.12 5.13 15.91
CA ALA A 38 4.55 4.32 14.83
C ALA A 38 3.82 5.15 13.75
N LEU A 39 4.00 6.48 13.74
CA LEU A 39 3.43 7.33 12.71
C LEU A 39 4.05 6.99 11.35
N MET A 40 3.20 6.90 10.33
CA MET A 40 3.59 6.70 8.95
C MET A 40 3.74 8.06 8.25
N TYR A 41 4.73 8.18 7.35
CA TYR A 41 5.08 9.47 6.72
C TYR A 41 5.08 9.45 5.19
N CYS A 42 4.94 8.28 4.56
CA CYS A 42 4.98 8.14 3.12
C CYS A 42 3.61 7.75 2.59
N ALA A 43 3.16 8.46 1.55
CA ALA A 43 1.98 8.13 0.77
C ALA A 43 2.33 8.11 -0.71
N ILE A 44 1.67 7.23 -1.46
CA ILE A 44 1.79 7.11 -2.91
C ILE A 44 0.40 7.35 -3.49
N ASP A 45 0.15 8.58 -3.95
CA ASP A 45 -1.13 8.97 -4.56
C ASP A 45 -1.24 8.53 -6.03
N ASP A 46 -0.11 8.50 -6.75
CA ASP A 46 -0.01 7.99 -8.11
C ASP A 46 1.15 6.97 -8.22
N PRO A 47 0.83 5.66 -8.20
CA PRO A 47 1.82 4.60 -8.34
C PRO A 47 2.65 4.68 -9.62
N SER A 48 2.08 5.20 -10.71
CA SER A 48 2.76 5.30 -12.00
C SER A 48 3.75 6.46 -12.00
N ALA A 49 3.36 7.59 -11.41
CA ALA A 49 4.28 8.71 -11.19
C ALA A 49 5.43 8.30 -10.26
N PHE A 50 5.13 7.60 -9.17
CA PHE A 50 6.13 7.08 -8.24
C PHE A 50 7.14 6.16 -8.93
N ALA A 51 6.66 5.16 -9.69
CA ALA A 51 7.55 4.23 -10.39
C ALA A 51 8.47 4.95 -11.38
N ARG A 52 7.94 5.92 -12.14
CA ARG A 52 8.72 6.73 -13.08
C ARG A 52 9.78 7.58 -12.37
N GLU A 53 9.44 8.21 -11.25
CA GLU A 53 10.38 9.03 -10.47
C GLU A 53 11.46 8.15 -9.81
N ALA A 54 11.10 6.96 -9.36
CA ALA A 54 12.02 5.97 -8.78
C ALA A 54 12.86 5.23 -9.84
N GLY A 55 12.65 5.47 -11.13
CA GLY A 55 13.36 4.77 -12.22
C GLY A 55 13.04 3.27 -12.30
N CYS A 56 11.88 2.84 -11.78
CA CYS A 56 11.43 1.45 -11.75
C CYS A 56 10.34 1.22 -12.80
N GLU A 57 10.15 -0.05 -13.19
CA GLU A 57 8.95 -0.45 -13.93
C GLU A 57 7.80 -0.75 -12.96
N LEU A 58 6.62 -0.19 -13.25
CA LEU A 58 5.39 -0.55 -12.56
C LEU A 58 4.83 -1.85 -13.13
N VAL A 59 4.95 -2.96 -12.39
CA VAL A 59 4.47 -4.27 -12.81
C VAL A 59 2.97 -4.42 -12.53
N GLU A 60 2.54 -4.09 -11.31
CA GLU A 60 1.14 -4.25 -10.90
C GLU A 60 0.76 -3.31 -9.74
N VAL A 61 -0.50 -2.91 -9.69
CA VAL A 61 -1.15 -2.31 -8.51
C VAL A 61 -2.35 -3.16 -8.13
N ARG A 62 -2.33 -3.76 -6.93
CA ARG A 62 -3.40 -4.68 -6.47
C ARG A 62 -4.24 -4.08 -5.34
N PRO A 63 -5.56 -4.31 -5.32
CA PRO A 63 -6.37 -4.00 -4.15
C PRO A 63 -5.97 -4.87 -2.95
N PHE A 64 -5.87 -4.24 -1.77
CA PHE A 64 -5.32 -4.84 -0.56
C PHE A 64 -6.16 -6.00 0.00
N TYR A 65 -7.49 -5.85 0.05
CA TYR A 65 -8.37 -6.79 0.74
C TYR A 65 -8.94 -7.88 -0.17
N THR A 66 -8.49 -8.03 -1.41
CA THR A 66 -9.06 -9.02 -2.35
C THR A 66 -9.06 -10.44 -1.77
N ALA A 67 -7.91 -10.90 -1.27
CA ALA A 67 -7.81 -12.21 -0.62
C ALA A 67 -8.56 -12.24 0.72
N ALA A 68 -8.39 -11.22 1.55
CA ALA A 68 -9.03 -11.11 2.86
C ALA A 68 -10.56 -11.18 2.78
N ARG A 69 -11.19 -10.50 1.81
CA ARG A 69 -12.64 -10.53 1.59
C ARG A 69 -13.17 -11.92 1.26
N ARG A 70 -12.38 -12.76 0.59
CA ARG A 70 -12.73 -14.16 0.30
C ARG A 70 -12.63 -15.00 1.58
N THR A 71 -11.52 -14.91 2.29
CA THR A 71 -11.24 -15.70 3.51
C THR A 71 -12.16 -15.35 4.68
N LEU A 72 -12.54 -14.07 4.80
CA LEU A 72 -13.37 -13.54 5.89
C LEU A 72 -14.87 -13.49 5.54
N LYS A 73 -15.28 -14.03 4.38
CA LYS A 73 -16.69 -14.03 3.96
C LYS A 73 -17.56 -14.73 5.02
N GLY A 74 -18.53 -14.00 5.56
CA GLY A 74 -19.43 -14.48 6.61
C GLY A 74 -18.83 -14.53 8.02
N LYS A 75 -17.54 -14.18 8.17
CA LYS A 75 -16.82 -14.19 9.47
C LYS A 75 -16.65 -12.80 10.09
N VAL A 76 -16.91 -11.75 9.32
CA VAL A 76 -16.82 -10.35 9.78
C VAL A 76 -18.14 -9.62 9.52
N GLY A 77 -18.43 -8.64 10.37
CA GLY A 77 -19.67 -7.85 10.28
C GLY A 77 -19.80 -7.08 8.97
N LEU A 78 -21.05 -6.71 8.61
CA LEU A 78 -21.37 -6.01 7.37
C LEU A 78 -20.54 -4.71 7.20
N TYR A 79 -20.38 -3.94 8.28
CA TYR A 79 -19.58 -2.71 8.28
C TYR A 79 -18.14 -2.96 7.82
N THR A 80 -17.47 -3.95 8.41
CA THR A 80 -16.08 -4.30 8.06
C THR A 80 -15.95 -4.69 6.59
N ARG A 81 -16.91 -5.46 6.05
CA ARG A 81 -16.91 -5.84 4.63
C ARG A 81 -17.03 -4.62 3.71
N ILE A 82 -17.93 -3.68 4.06
CA ILE A 82 -18.10 -2.44 3.29
C ILE A 82 -16.82 -1.61 3.37
N ALA A 83 -16.24 -1.44 4.56
CA ALA A 83 -15.00 -0.69 4.74
C ALA A 83 -13.86 -1.26 3.88
N MET A 84 -13.67 -2.59 3.86
CA MET A 84 -12.67 -3.24 3.00
C MET A 84 -12.91 -2.96 1.50
N VAL A 85 -14.16 -3.03 1.04
CA VAL A 85 -14.52 -2.74 -0.36
C VAL A 85 -14.23 -1.28 -0.71
N VAL A 86 -14.58 -0.35 0.19
CA VAL A 86 -14.32 1.08 -0.02
C VAL A 86 -12.82 1.35 -0.05
N THR A 87 -12.04 0.74 0.84
CA THR A 87 -10.57 0.86 0.83
C THR A 87 -9.97 0.39 -0.48
N ASP A 88 -10.36 -0.80 -0.96
CA ASP A 88 -9.91 -1.35 -2.25
C ASP A 88 -10.29 -0.42 -3.43
N ARG A 89 -11.52 0.11 -3.45
CA ARG A 89 -12.00 0.97 -4.54
C ARG A 89 -11.35 2.35 -4.57
N THR A 90 -10.92 2.85 -3.42
CA THR A 90 -10.37 4.22 -3.28
C THR A 90 -8.86 4.25 -3.20
N GLY A 91 -8.17 3.10 -3.27
CA GLY A 91 -6.72 3.03 -3.17
C GLY A 91 -6.16 3.50 -1.83
N ARG A 92 -6.96 3.48 -0.75
CA ARG A 92 -6.49 3.90 0.59
C ARG A 92 -5.46 2.93 1.18
N ALA A 93 -5.50 1.68 0.75
CA ALA A 93 -4.45 0.69 0.93
C ALA A 93 -4.41 -0.19 -0.31
N PHE A 94 -3.22 -0.51 -0.79
CA PHE A 94 -2.99 -1.33 -1.97
C PHE A 94 -1.64 -2.02 -1.87
N ILE A 95 -1.41 -3.02 -2.71
CA ILE A 95 -0.09 -3.64 -2.87
C ILE A 95 0.53 -3.12 -4.16
N LEU A 96 1.72 -2.55 -4.06
CA LEU A 96 2.51 -2.08 -5.19
C LEU A 96 3.56 -3.14 -5.56
N HIS A 97 3.69 -3.41 -6.86
CA HIS A 97 4.68 -4.34 -7.41
C HIS A 97 5.51 -3.62 -8.46
N LEU A 98 6.81 -3.50 -8.18
CA LEU A 98 7.79 -2.83 -9.04
C LEU A 98 8.89 -3.80 -9.45
N ARG A 99 9.50 -3.55 -10.61
CA ARG A 99 10.77 -4.14 -11.02
C ARG A 99 11.85 -3.07 -11.05
N LEU A 100 12.98 -3.34 -10.40
CA LEU A 100 14.13 -2.43 -10.28
C LEU A 100 15.02 -2.44 -11.52
#